data_AF-A0A955IM50-F1
#
_entry.id   AF-A0A955IM50-F1
#
_cell.length_a   1.000
_cell.length_b   1.000
_cell.length_c   1.000
_cell.angle_alpha   90.00
_cell.angle_beta   90.00
_cell.angle_gamma   90.00
#
_symmetry.space_group_name_H-M   'P 1'
#
loop_
_entity.id
_entity.type
_entity.pdbx_description
1 polymer ?
#
loop_
_entity_poly.entity_id
_entity_poly.type
_entity_poly.pdbx_seq_one_letter_code
_entity_poly.pdbx_strand_id
1 'polypeptide(L)' 'MTTDQLRQALKELDGKRDAAFSFGGAANACTVTNAMLVPDEADHLIKLTDGKHVFIIDAERVDWVRIG' A
#
# COMPACT_ATOMS: atom_id res chain seq x y z
N MET A 1 -1.30 2.00 12.11
CA MET A 1 -0.37 0.85 11.95
C MET A 1 1.04 1.42 11.77
N THR A 2 2.13 0.74 12.16
CA THR A 2 3.49 1.27 11.90
C THR A 2 3.91 1.05 10.45
N THR A 3 4.86 1.85 9.95
CA THR A 3 5.44 1.70 8.60
C THR A 3 6.00 0.30 8.39
N ASP A 4 6.75 -0.25 9.34
CA ASP A 4 7.33 -1.59 9.22
C ASP A 4 6.27 -2.70 9.17
N GLN A 5 5.22 -2.59 9.99
CA GLN A 5 4.11 -3.56 9.97
C GLN A 5 3.36 -3.52 8.64
N LEU A 6 3.05 -2.32 8.13
CA LEU A 6 2.37 -2.19 6.85
C LEU A 6 3.27 -2.71 5.72
N ARG A 7 4.55 -2.32 5.69
CA ARG A 7 5.51 -2.82 4.69
C ARG A 7 5.60 -4.34 4.72
N GLN A 8 5.64 -4.96 5.90
CA GLN A 8 5.67 -6.40 6.04
C GLN A 8 4.42 -7.07 5.46
N ALA A 9 3.23 -6.53 5.70
CA ALA A 9 1.98 -7.06 5.13
C ALA A 9 1.93 -6.93 3.59
N LEU A 10 2.48 -5.84 3.05
CA LEU A 10 2.49 -5.58 1.61
C LEU A 10 3.52 -6.41 0.83
N LYS A 11 4.43 -7.14 1.49
CA LYS A 11 5.41 -7.99 0.80
C LYS A 11 4.78 -9.10 -0.06
N GLU A 12 3.53 -9.46 0.21
CA GLU A 12 2.77 -10.43 -0.56
C GLU A 12 2.29 -9.89 -1.93
N LEU A 13 2.43 -8.58 -2.18
CA LEU A 13 2.02 -7.94 -3.41
C LEU A 13 3.10 -8.10 -4.49
N ASP A 14 2.86 -9.06 -5.38
CA ASP A 14 3.75 -9.46 -6.48
C ASP A 14 3.26 -9.02 -7.87
N GLY A 15 2.28 -8.12 -7.93
CA GLY A 15 1.69 -7.62 -9.17
C GLY A 15 0.56 -8.48 -9.72
N LYS A 16 0.13 -9.52 -9.01
CA LYS A 16 -1.06 -10.33 -9.35
C LYS A 16 -2.24 -10.08 -8.45
N ARG A 17 -2.04 -9.29 -7.40
CA ARG A 17 -3.00 -9.06 -6.32
C ARG A 17 -3.36 -7.60 -6.22
N ASP A 18 -4.60 -7.34 -5.87
CA ASP A 18 -5.05 -5.97 -5.64
C ASP A 18 -4.86 -5.60 -4.17
N ALA A 19 -4.56 -4.32 -3.91
CA ALA A 19 -4.46 -3.78 -2.56
C ALA A 19 -5.47 -2.65 -2.39
N ALA A 20 -6.42 -2.82 -1.47
CA ALA A 20 -7.39 -1.79 -1.12
C ALA A 20 -7.09 -1.22 0.27
N PHE A 21 -6.93 0.10 0.35
CA PHE A 21 -6.59 0.85 1.55
C PHE A 21 -7.78 1.68 2.01
N SER A 22 -8.10 1.58 3.29
CA SER A 22 -9.01 2.52 3.95
C SER A 22 -8.21 3.48 4.82
N PHE A 23 -8.58 4.75 4.74
CA PHE A 23 -7.98 5.81 5.51
C PHE A 23 -9.00 6.41 6.47
N GLY A 24 -8.56 6.77 7.67
CA GLY A 24 -9.40 7.39 8.69
C GLY A 24 -10.14 8.61 8.14
N GLY A 25 -11.47 8.53 8.10
CA GLY A 25 -12.34 9.62 7.64
C GLY A 25 -12.55 9.70 6.12
N ALA A 26 -11.97 8.80 5.33
CA ALA A 26 -12.26 8.70 3.90
C ALA A 26 -13.51 7.82 3.67
N ALA A 27 -14.47 8.32 2.87
CA ALA A 27 -15.69 7.57 2.55
C ALA A 27 -15.43 6.37 1.62
N ASN A 28 -14.36 6.41 0.83
CA ASN A 28 -14.03 5.39 -0.16
C ASN A 28 -12.63 4.82 0.07
N ALA A 29 -12.48 3.52 -0.14
CA ALA A 29 -11.18 2.87 -0.16
C ALA A 29 -10.42 3.21 -1.45
N CYS A 30 -9.10 3.35 -1.33
CA CYS A 30 -8.20 3.49 -2.48
C CYS A 30 -7.74 2.09 -2.91
N THR A 31 -8.04 1.69 -4.14
CA THR A 31 -7.61 0.41 -4.69
C THR A 31 -6.44 0.63 -5.65
N VAL A 32 -5.33 -0.05 -5.37
CA VAL A 32 -4.20 -0.22 -6.29
C VAL A 32 -4.36 -1.58 -6.94
N THR A 33 -4.65 -1.61 -8.24
CA THR A 33 -4.82 -2.85 -9.00
C THR A 33 -3.47 -3.45 -9.38
N ASN A 34 -3.34 -4.77 -9.41
CA ASN A 34 -2.07 -5.45 -9.70
C ASN A 34 -0.90 -4.85 -8.90
N ALA A 35 -1.13 -4.64 -7.61
CA ALA A 35 -0.23 -3.91 -6.76
C ALA A 35 1.09 -4.66 -6.60
N MET A 36 2.18 -3.90 -6.65
CA MET A 36 3.54 -4.36 -6.36
C MET A 36 4.15 -3.45 -5.31
N LEU A 37 4.78 -4.05 -4.30
CA LEU A 37 5.56 -3.30 -3.32
C LEU A 37 6.88 -2.85 -3.96
N VAL A 38 7.08 -1.53 -3.99
CA VAL A 38 8.37 -0.95 -4.37
C VAL A 38 9.36 -1.19 -3.22
N PRO A 39 10.62 -1.60 -3.51
CA PRO A 39 11.66 -1.75 -2.49
C PRO A 39 11.82 -0.50 -1.63
N ASP A 40 12.34 -0.68 -0.41
CA ASP A 40 12.65 0.45 0.46
C ASP A 40 13.71 1.35 -0.18
N GLU A 41 13.43 2.65 -0.22
CA GLU A 41 14.32 3.68 -0.76
C GLU A 41 14.78 4.59 0.37
N ALA A 42 15.68 5.54 0.09
CA ALA A 42 16.29 6.40 1.11
C ALA A 42 15.30 7.29 1.89
N ASP A 43 14.08 7.48 1.38
CA ASP A 43 13.01 8.22 2.07
C ASP A 43 12.19 7.36 3.04
N HIS A 44 12.43 6.04 3.06
CA HIS A 44 11.73 5.05 3.86
C HIS A 44 10.19 5.08 3.71
N LEU A 45 9.68 5.65 2.63
CA LEU A 45 8.24 5.72 2.37
C LEU A 45 7.73 4.39 1.82
N ILE A 46 6.46 4.09 2.13
CA ILE A 46 5.78 2.95 1.52
C ILE A 46 5.26 3.36 0.16
N LYS A 47 5.77 2.68 -0.87
CA LYS A 47 5.41 2.94 -2.25
C LYS A 47 4.86 1.67 -2.87
N LEU A 48 3.72 1.79 -3.53
CA LEU A 48 3.14 0.75 -4.37
C LEU A 48 3.14 1.20 -5.82
N THR A 49 3.14 0.25 -6.74
CA THR A 49 2.92 0.52 -8.15
C THR A 49 1.94 -0.47 -8.76
N ASP A 50 1.14 -0.01 -9.71
CA ASP A 50 0.27 -0.81 -10.59
C ASP A 50 0.94 -1.08 -11.96
N GLY A 51 2.23 -0.76 -12.09
CA GLY A 51 2.99 -0.79 -13.34
C GLY A 51 2.85 0.47 -14.22
N LYS A 52 2.00 1.43 -13.84
CA LYS A 52 1.80 2.70 -14.56
C LYS A 52 2.00 3.94 -13.67
N HIS A 53 1.65 3.81 -12.41
CA HIS A 53 1.63 4.86 -11.41
C HIS A 53 2.41 4.40 -10.16
N VAL A 54 2.84 5.38 -9.36
CA VAL A 54 3.41 5.16 -8.04
C VAL A 54 2.48 5.79 -7.00
N PHE A 55 2.05 4.98 -6.04
CA PHE A 55 1.19 5.37 -4.93
C PHE A 55 2.04 5.43 -3.66
N ILE A 56 2.09 6.58 -3.03
CA ILE A 56 2.80 6.78 -1.75
C ILE A 56 1.76 6.67 -0.63
N ILE A 57 1.99 5.75 0.30
CA ILE A 57 1.03 5.41 1.37
C ILE A 57 1.55 5.91 2.71
N ASP A 58 0.74 6.73 3.38
CA ASP A 58 0.96 7.14 4.77
C ASP A 58 0.45 6.06 5.73
N ALA A 59 1.38 5.30 6.32
CA ALA A 59 1.08 4.18 7.20
C ALA A 59 0.32 4.59 8.48
N GLU A 60 0.52 5.82 8.96
CA GLU A 60 -0.11 6.30 10.18
C GLU A 60 -1.62 6.52 10.01
N ARG A 61 -2.06 6.77 8.78
CA ARG A 61 -3.45 7.07 8.42
C ARG A 61 -4.22 5.87 7.86
N VAL A 62 -3.56 4.74 7.65
CA VAL A 62 -4.21 3.51 7.18
C VAL A 62 -4.91 2.83 8.36
N ASP A 63 -6.24 2.70 8.25
CA ASP A 63 -7.06 1.96 9.22
C ASP A 63 -6.98 0.46 8.97
N TRP A 64 -7.11 0.06 7.71
CA TRP A 64 -6.99 -1.33 7.27
C TRP A 64 -6.54 -1.42 5.82
N VAL A 65 -5.98 -2.56 5.46
CA VAL A 65 -5.64 -2.94 4.09
C VAL A 65 -6.27 -4.31 3.79
N ARG A 66 -6.86 -4.44 2.60
CA ARG A 66 -7.36 -5.71 2.05
C ARG A 66 -6.50 -6.08 0.84
N ILE A 67 -5.89 -7.27 0.91
CA ILE A 67 -5.09 -7.85 -0.18
C ILE A 67 -5.92 -8.96 -0.84
N GLY A 68 -6.15 -8.84 -2.15
CA GLY A 68 -6.96 -9.77 -2.96
C GLY A 68 -6.10 -10.57 -3.90
#